data_AF-K1UCI7-F1
#
_entry.id   AF-K1UCI7-F1
#
_cell.length_a   1.000
_cell.length_b   1.000
_cell.length_c   1.000
_cell.angle_alpha   90.00
_cell.angle_beta   90.00
_cell.angle_gamma   90.00
#
_symmetry.space_group_name_H-M   'P 1'
#
loop_
_entity.id
_entity.type
_entity.pdbx_description
1 polymer ?
#
loop_
_entity_poly.entity_id
_entity_poly.type
_entity_poly.pdbx_seq_one_letter_code
_entity_poly.pdbx_strand_id
1 'polypeptide(L)' 'MKNYVLKYNKPAEYSENGWQNEVLPIGNGMLGMCVFGGVSEEHLQFNEKTLWTGGPSKSRKD' A
#
# COMPACT_ATOMS: atom_id res chain seq x y z
N MET A 1 7.18 27.04 9.24
CA MET A 1 7.48 25.71 8.66
C MET A 1 6.66 25.54 7.39
N LYS A 2 7.23 24.96 6.33
CA LYS A 2 6.47 24.65 5.10
C LYS A 2 5.78 23.29 5.24
N ASN A 3 4.54 23.18 4.76
CA ASN A 3 3.79 21.94 4.72
C ASN A 3 3.70 21.45 3.27
N TYR A 4 4.17 20.25 3.01
CA TYR A 4 4.09 19.61 1.69
C TYR A 4 2.96 18.59 1.71
N VAL A 5 2.04 18.71 0.76
CA VAL A 5 0.81 17.90 0.73
C VAL A 5 0.57 17.40 -0.68
N LEU A 6 0.31 16.11 -0.82
CA LEU A 6 -0.29 15.52 -2.02
C LEU A 6 -1.80 15.47 -1.80
N LYS A 7 -2.58 16.02 -2.74
CA LYS A 7 -4.04 16.07 -2.67
C LYS A 7 -4.64 15.83 -4.04
N TYR A 8 -5.73 15.07 -4.08
CA TYR A 8 -6.48 14.73 -5.28
C TYR A 8 -7.95 15.10 -5.11
N ASN A 9 -8.67 15.27 -6.22
CA ASN A 9 -10.09 15.67 -6.26
C ASN A 9 -11.04 14.51 -6.63
N LYS A 10 -10.50 13.30 -6.81
CA LYS A 10 -11.26 12.06 -7.00
C LYS A 10 -10.58 10.93 -6.20
N PRO A 11 -11.32 9.88 -5.82
CA PRO A 11 -10.73 8.64 -5.31
C PRO A 11 -9.82 7.98 -6.35
N ALA A 12 -8.90 7.14 -5.87
CA ALA A 12 -8.15 6.24 -6.72
C ALA A 12 -9.06 5.17 -7.33
N GLU A 13 -8.81 4.78 -8.57
CA GLU A 13 -9.47 3.64 -9.19
C GLU A 13 -9.07 2.33 -8.48
N TYR A 14 -10.04 1.48 -8.14
CA TYR A 14 -9.76 0.16 -7.57
C TYR A 14 -9.35 -0.85 -8.66
N SER A 15 -8.15 -0.66 -9.20
CA SER A 15 -7.52 -1.53 -10.20
C SER A 15 -6.01 -1.58 -9.98
N GLU A 16 -5.28 -2.46 -10.67
CA GLU A 16 -3.81 -2.55 -10.55
C GLU A 16 -3.12 -1.24 -10.94
N ASN A 17 -3.58 -0.62 -12.03
CA ASN A 17 -3.06 0.67 -12.48
C ASN A 17 -3.41 1.80 -11.49
N GLY A 18 -4.64 1.81 -10.95
CA GLY A 18 -5.03 2.79 -9.93
C GLY A 18 -4.25 2.61 -8.64
N TRP A 19 -4.05 1.37 -8.20
CA TRP A 19 -3.20 1.02 -7.06
C TRP A 19 -1.79 1.55 -7.22
N GLN A 20 -1.15 1.33 -8.37
CA GLN A 20 0.24 1.74 -8.57
C GLN A 20 0.41 3.26 -8.70
N ASN A 21 -0.57 3.96 -9.29
CA ASN A 21 -0.38 5.35 -9.73
C ASN A 21 -1.17 6.39 -8.93
N GLU A 22 -2.25 6.01 -8.24
CA GLU A 22 -3.23 6.97 -7.69
C GLU A 22 -3.36 6.92 -6.15
N VAL A 23 -2.98 5.82 -5.50
CA VAL A 23 -3.14 5.68 -4.04
C VAL A 23 -2.14 6.52 -3.26
N LEU A 24 -2.49 6.84 -2.01
CA LEU A 24 -1.60 7.49 -1.06
C LEU A 24 -1.01 6.47 -0.07
N PRO A 25 0.31 6.18 -0.12
CA PRO A 25 0.93 5.26 0.81
C PRO A 25 1.25 5.94 2.15
N ILE A 26 0.99 5.23 3.25
CA ILE A 26 1.43 5.60 4.60
C ILE A 26 2.09 4.40 5.27
N GLY A 27 2.97 4.63 6.24
CA GLY A 27 3.61 3.55 6.98
C GLY A 27 4.49 4.01 8.13
N ASN A 28 4.81 3.08 9.02
CA ASN A 28 5.68 3.30 10.20
C ASN A 28 7.01 2.53 10.12
N GLY A 29 7.33 1.99 8.94
CA GLY A 29 8.53 1.17 8.71
C GLY A 29 8.37 -0.32 9.00
N MET A 30 7.30 -0.75 9.68
CA MET A 30 6.91 -2.16 9.87
C MET A 30 5.62 -2.48 9.11
N LEU A 31 4.57 -1.68 9.34
CA LEU A 31 3.31 -1.74 8.64
C LEU A 31 3.24 -0.63 7.59
N GLY A 32 2.61 -0.94 6.46
CA GLY A 32 2.28 -0.01 5.39
C GLY A 32 0.82 -0.16 4.98
N MET A 33 0.26 0.90 4.42
CA MET A 33 -1.09 0.91 3.88
C MET A 33 -1.19 1.83 2.67
N CYS A 34 -1.90 1.37 1.63
CA CYS A 34 -2.33 2.22 0.52
C CYS A 34 -3.78 2.64 0.73
N VAL A 35 -4.05 3.95 0.71
CA VAL A 35 -5.39 4.53 0.88
C VAL A 35 -5.96 4.91 -0.49
N PHE A 36 -7.14 4.38 -0.83
CA PHE A 36 -7.81 4.66 -2.11
C PHE A 36 -8.75 5.86 -2.04
N GLY A 37 -9.38 6.13 -0.90
CA GLY A 37 -10.28 7.28 -0.69
C GLY A 37 -11.68 7.06 -1.25
N GLY A 38 -12.14 5.82 -1.37
CA GLY A 38 -13.46 5.50 -1.92
C GLY A 38 -14.60 6.10 -1.08
N VAL A 39 -15.57 6.75 -1.75
CA VAL A 39 -16.62 7.54 -1.06
C VAL A 39 -17.68 6.66 -0.41
N SER A 40 -18.22 5.70 -1.16
CA SER A 40 -19.26 4.79 -0.66
C SER A 40 -18.66 3.61 0.10
N GLU A 41 -17.52 3.13 -0.37
CA GLU A 41 -16.76 2.02 0.21
C GLU A 41 -15.28 2.35 0.07
N GLU A 42 -14.55 2.28 1.18
CA GLU A 42 -13.12 2.50 1.21
C GLU A 42 -12.37 1.17 1.04
N HIS A 43 -11.26 1.22 0.31
CA HIS A 43 -10.31 0.13 0.21
C HIS A 43 -8.99 0.53 0.85
N LEU A 44 -8.57 -0.26 1.84
CA LEU A 44 -7.28 -0.13 2.49
C LEU A 44 -6.48 -1.40 2.21
N GLN A 45 -5.46 -1.29 1.36
CA GLN A 45 -4.55 -2.41 1.15
C GLN A 45 -3.44 -2.34 2.20
N PHE A 46 -3.23 -3.44 2.93
CA PHE A 46 -2.23 -3.53 3.98
C PHE A 46 -0.97 -4.25 3.50
N ASN A 47 0.17 -3.83 4.04
CA ASN A 47 1.44 -4.55 3.93
C ASN A 47 2.08 -4.68 5.31
N GLU A 48 2.74 -5.82 5.53
CA GLU A 48 3.63 -6.06 6.66
C GLU A 48 5.01 -6.40 6.09
N LYS A 49 6.05 -5.69 6.55
CA LYS A 49 7.40 -5.71 5.98
C LYS A 49 8.02 -7.10 5.92
N THR A 50 7.66 -8.00 6.82
CA THR A 50 8.27 -9.34 6.94
C THR A 50 7.43 -10.46 6.33
N LEU A 51 6.30 -10.14 5.71
CA LEU A 51 5.46 -11.12 5.01
C LEU A 51 6.10 -11.53 3.67
N TRP A 52 7.09 -12.42 3.74
CA TRP A 52 7.81 -12.96 2.61
C TRP A 52 7.47 -14.44 2.39
N THR A 53 7.35 -14.83 1.13
CA THR A 53 7.39 -16.25 0.76
C THR A 53 8.85 -16.71 0.68
N GLY A 54 9.08 -18.02 0.82
CA GLY A 54 10.43 -18.58 0.81
C GLY A 54 10.93 -18.99 2.20
N GLY A 55 12.24 -18.89 2.41
CA GLY A 55 12.91 -19.28 3.66
C GLY A 55 13.47 -20.70 3.67
N PRO A 56 14.24 -21.04 4.72
CA PRO A 56 14.89 -22.33 4.85
C PRO A 56 13.87 -23.48 4.79
N SER A 57 14.07 -24.40 3.87
CA SER A 57 13.26 -25.62 3.77
C SER A 57 14.11 -26.79 3.31
N LYS A 58 13.62 -28.02 3.49
CA LYS A 58 14.34 -29.21 3.00
C LYS A 58 14.58 -29.17 1.47
N SER A 59 13.71 -28.49 0.73
CA SER A 59 13.81 -28.33 -0.73
C SER A 59 14.47 -27.04 -1.18
N ARG A 60 14.83 -26.13 -0.26
CA ARG A 60 15.52 -24.87 -0.52
C ARG A 60 16.63 -24.73 0.52
N LYS A 61 17.75 -25.43 0.26
CA LYS A 61 19.00 -25.19 0.97
C LYS A 61 19.53 -23.82 0.52
N ASP A 62 19.94 -23.06 1.51
CA ASP A 62 20.57 -21.75 1.44
C ASP A 62 21.77 -21.69 0.50
#